data_AF-A0A2K4MNZ3-F1
#
_entry.id   AF-A0A2K4MNZ3-F1
#
_cell.length_a   1.000
_cell.length_b   1.000
_cell.length_c   1.000
_cell.angle_alpha   90.00
_cell.angle_beta   90.00
_cell.angle_gamma   90.00
#
_symmetry.space_group_name_H-M   'P 1'
#
loop_
_entity.id
_entity.type
_entity.pdbx_description
1 polymer ?
#
loop_
_entity_poly.entity_id
_entity_poly.type
_entity_poly.pdbx_seq_one_letter_code
_entity_poly.pdbx_strand_id
1 'polypeptide(L)'
;MSIASSFAGIGGVSANPDYGAYVDRKAGQGDSIMSQGISVLYKFMSLFSDLAQGKYDQMSAKADRARDSQQAANQVDAILSKLVNAGDKAPLPPEVIQYLKDHNIAVGGKSIDDYLKANNPALPFLDKLREKIAQAGPEGMRSDSWQDVVSYMDEHGIKVDGQKCADYIWGLPEVGQRSYQNISREHMQHIADVLVEASGGLGKGQLNEIKGALETDSGRCSDFVTQAQLQIQKTMQSYNVCVSLINSMQSLLAEMNKSISQNIR
;
A
#
# COMPACT_ATOMS: atom_id res chain seq x y z
N MET A 1 -78.42 52.93 50.60
CA MET A 1 -78.10 52.68 52.02
C MET A 1 -77.15 51.48 52.09
N SER A 2 -76.00 51.71 52.71
CA SER A 2 -74.96 50.81 53.23
C SER A 2 -75.05 49.29 52.98
N ILE A 3 -73.97 48.73 52.41
CA ILE A 3 -73.52 47.34 52.64
C ILE A 3 -71.98 47.42 52.76
N ALA A 4 -71.46 47.63 53.98
CA ALA A 4 -70.90 46.62 54.87
C ALA A 4 -69.53 46.08 54.42
N SER A 5 -68.52 46.58 55.12
CA SER A 5 -67.12 46.16 55.15
C SER A 5 -66.95 44.71 55.62
N SER A 6 -66.24 43.90 54.84
CA SER A 6 -65.56 42.69 55.33
C SER A 6 -64.22 42.52 54.61
N PHE A 7 -63.17 43.10 55.19
CA PHE A 7 -61.78 42.76 54.86
C PHE A 7 -61.43 41.50 55.67
N ALA A 8 -61.59 40.32 55.05
CA ALA A 8 -61.02 39.09 55.56
C ALA A 8 -59.59 38.96 55.00
N GLY A 9 -58.64 38.67 55.89
CA GLY A 9 -57.21 38.90 55.70
C GLY A 9 -56.60 38.28 54.45
N ILE A 10 -55.87 39.12 53.71
CA ILE A 10 -54.80 38.68 52.82
C ILE A 10 -53.62 38.38 53.73
N GLY A 11 -53.51 37.11 54.16
CA GLY A 11 -52.30 36.59 54.76
C GLY A 11 -51.13 36.84 53.81
N GLY A 12 -50.05 37.41 54.33
CA GLY A 12 -48.85 37.70 53.57
C GLY A 12 -48.39 36.48 52.77
N VAL A 13 -47.96 36.70 51.54
CA VAL A 13 -47.32 35.69 50.71
C VAL A 13 -46.11 35.17 51.50
N SER A 14 -46.27 34.01 52.14
CA SER A 14 -45.17 33.32 52.79
C SER A 14 -44.21 32.88 51.70
N ALA A 15 -42.97 33.39 51.74
CA ALA A 15 -41.89 32.84 50.94
C ALA A 15 -41.84 31.32 51.21
N ASN A 16 -41.94 30.52 50.15
CA ASN A 16 -41.94 29.07 50.26
C ASN A 16 -40.67 28.64 51.03
N PRO A 17 -40.80 27.99 52.21
CA PRO A 17 -39.65 27.62 53.05
C PRO A 17 -38.62 26.74 52.32
N ASP A 18 -39.06 25.99 51.31
CA ASP A 18 -38.20 25.12 50.50
C ASP A 18 -37.40 25.87 49.43
N TYR A 19 -37.73 27.12 49.13
CA TYR A 19 -37.00 27.88 48.10
C TYR A 19 -35.57 28.17 48.56
N GLY A 20 -35.37 28.53 49.83
CA GLY A 20 -34.05 28.74 50.42
C GLY A 20 -33.20 27.46 50.35
N ALA A 21 -33.78 26.31 50.74
CA ALA A 21 -33.10 25.02 50.71
C ALA A 21 -32.80 24.52 49.28
N TYR A 22 -33.66 24.84 48.30
CA TYR A 22 -33.44 24.52 46.90
C TYR A 22 -32.30 25.34 46.30
N VAL A 23 -32.24 26.64 46.61
CA VAL A 23 -31.16 27.54 46.18
C VAL A 23 -29.85 27.18 46.85
N ASP A 24 -29.83 26.81 48.14
CA ASP A 24 -28.63 26.33 48.85
C ASP A 24 -28.12 25.00 48.28
N ARG A 25 -29.02 24.06 47.98
CA ARG A 25 -28.65 22.78 47.36
C ARG A 25 -28.13 22.95 45.93
N LYS A 26 -28.61 23.96 45.20
CA LYS A 26 -28.13 24.35 43.86
C LYS A 26 -26.81 25.15 43.93
N ALA A 27 -26.62 25.99 44.94
CA ALA A 27 -25.39 26.75 45.17
C ALA A 27 -24.24 25.81 45.61
N GLY A 28 -24.55 24.76 46.38
CA GLY A 28 -23.61 23.67 46.70
C GLY A 28 -23.27 22.76 45.51
N GLN A 29 -23.99 22.85 44.39
CA GLN A 29 -23.66 22.22 43.10
C GLN A 29 -22.82 23.16 42.21
N GLY A 30 -21.97 23.98 42.83
CA GLY A 30 -21.25 25.10 42.23
C GLY A 30 -20.27 24.79 41.10
N ASP A 31 -20.26 23.58 40.52
CA ASP A 31 -19.41 23.27 39.37
C ASP A 31 -19.98 22.14 38.49
N SER A 32 -21.28 22.18 38.13
CA SER A 32 -21.84 21.11 37.28
C SER A 32 -21.85 21.45 35.78
N ILE A 33 -22.45 22.56 35.34
CA ILE A 33 -22.71 22.74 33.90
C ILE A 33 -21.46 23.20 33.13
N MET A 34 -20.73 24.22 33.62
CA MET A 34 -19.50 24.67 32.95
C MET A 34 -18.36 23.65 33.09
N SER A 35 -18.19 23.01 34.26
CA SER A 35 -17.22 21.93 34.46
C SER A 35 -17.50 20.71 33.56
N GLN A 36 -18.77 20.30 33.43
CA GLN A 36 -19.17 19.25 32.49
C GLN A 36 -18.91 19.67 31.03
N GLY A 37 -19.17 20.92 30.66
CA GLY A 37 -18.86 21.47 29.34
C GLY A 37 -17.35 21.44 29.03
N ILE A 38 -16.52 21.85 29.98
CA ILE A 38 -15.05 21.79 29.89
C ILE A 38 -14.58 20.32 29.77
N SER A 39 -15.16 19.40 30.55
CA SER A 39 -14.84 17.96 30.47
C SER A 39 -15.13 17.38 29.08
N VAL A 40 -16.23 17.76 28.44
CA VAL A 40 -16.57 17.33 27.07
C VAL A 40 -15.56 17.88 26.06
N LEU A 41 -15.15 19.15 26.19
CA LEU A 41 -14.13 19.72 25.29
C LEU A 41 -12.77 19.05 25.46
N TYR A 42 -12.36 18.69 26.67
CA TYR A 42 -11.14 17.91 26.89
C TYR A 42 -11.23 16.51 26.25
N LYS A 43 -12.40 15.86 26.30
CA LYS A 43 -12.63 14.59 25.57
C LYS A 43 -12.50 14.76 24.06
N PHE A 44 -13.03 15.84 23.49
CA PHE A 44 -12.85 16.15 22.08
C PHE A 44 -11.39 16.45 21.71
N MET A 45 -10.66 17.17 22.55
CA MET A 45 -9.22 17.41 22.36
C MET A 45 -8.42 16.10 22.36
N SER A 46 -8.71 15.19 23.29
CA SER A 46 -8.09 13.85 23.31
C SER A 46 -8.41 13.09 22.02
N LEU A 47 -9.68 13.06 21.60
CA LEU A 47 -10.11 12.38 20.37
C LEU A 47 -9.41 12.95 19.13
N PHE A 48 -9.28 14.28 19.03
CA PHE A 48 -8.57 14.92 17.93
C PHE A 48 -7.07 14.61 17.95
N SER A 49 -6.45 14.56 19.12
CA SER A 49 -5.05 14.14 19.26
C SER A 49 -4.86 12.69 18.78
N ASP A 50 -5.74 11.77 19.20
CA ASP A 50 -5.67 10.36 18.79
C ASP A 50 -5.91 10.19 17.29
N LEU A 51 -6.89 10.92 16.75
CA LEU A 51 -7.18 10.92 15.31
C LEU A 51 -6.01 11.50 14.49
N ALA A 52 -5.38 12.57 14.98
CA ALA A 52 -4.21 13.16 14.35
C ALA A 52 -3.05 12.17 14.37
N GLN A 53 -2.73 11.56 15.52
CA GLN A 53 -1.65 10.59 15.65
C GLN A 53 -1.84 9.40 14.70
N GLY A 54 -3.02 8.77 14.72
CA GLY A 54 -3.30 7.64 13.82
C GLY A 54 -3.22 8.03 12.33
N LYS A 55 -3.57 9.27 11.98
CA LYS A 55 -3.39 9.78 10.61
C LYS A 55 -1.94 10.07 10.26
N TYR A 56 -1.15 10.59 11.20
CA TYR A 56 0.29 10.78 11.02
C TYR A 56 1.01 9.45 10.77
N ASP A 57 0.69 8.40 11.53
CA ASP A 57 1.31 7.09 11.37
C ASP A 57 1.00 6.50 9.98
N GLN A 58 -0.26 6.59 9.55
CA GLN A 58 -0.67 6.17 8.20
C GLN A 58 0.02 7.00 7.11
N MET A 59 0.12 8.32 7.30
CA MET A 59 0.78 9.22 6.36
C MET A 59 2.26 8.89 6.23
N SER A 60 2.95 8.63 7.34
CA SER A 60 4.37 8.25 7.33
C SER A 60 4.59 6.95 6.56
N ALA A 61 3.87 5.89 6.92
CA ALA A 61 4.01 4.60 6.25
C ALA A 61 3.69 4.67 4.74
N LYS A 62 2.73 5.50 4.35
CA LYS A 62 2.39 5.72 2.93
C LYS A 62 3.40 6.60 2.21
N ALA A 63 4.00 7.58 2.88
CA ALA A 63 5.08 8.39 2.31
C ALA A 63 6.33 7.55 2.03
N ASP A 64 6.68 6.65 2.95
CA ASP A 64 7.81 5.74 2.77
C ASP A 64 7.55 4.78 1.62
N ARG A 65 6.37 4.13 1.59
CA ARG A 65 5.96 3.30 0.44
C ARG A 65 5.98 4.06 -0.89
N ALA A 66 5.54 5.32 -0.93
CA ALA A 66 5.58 6.10 -2.17
C ALA A 66 7.02 6.30 -2.67
N ARG A 67 7.95 6.62 -1.76
CA ARG A 67 9.37 6.78 -2.07
C ARG A 67 9.98 5.46 -2.55
N ASP A 68 9.71 4.37 -1.85
CA ASP A 68 10.27 3.05 -2.16
C ASP A 68 9.72 2.51 -3.50
N SER A 69 8.41 2.67 -3.75
CA SER A 69 7.80 2.34 -5.05
C SER A 69 8.42 3.15 -6.19
N GLN A 70 8.72 4.43 -5.96
CA GLN A 70 9.39 5.26 -6.97
C GLN A 70 10.85 4.83 -7.19
N GLN A 71 11.57 4.46 -6.13
CA GLN A 71 12.95 3.95 -6.25
C GLN A 71 12.98 2.65 -7.04
N ALA A 72 12.06 1.71 -6.76
CA ALA A 72 11.91 0.49 -7.53
C ALA A 72 11.58 0.79 -9.00
N ALA A 73 10.69 1.74 -9.29
CA ALA A 73 10.38 2.16 -10.66
C ALA A 73 11.62 2.70 -11.39
N ASN A 74 12.46 3.49 -10.70
CA ASN A 74 13.69 4.03 -11.25
C ASN A 74 14.74 2.95 -11.55
N GLN A 75 14.80 1.88 -10.74
CA GLN A 75 15.67 0.72 -11.02
C GLN A 75 15.23 -0.01 -12.29
N VAL A 76 13.92 -0.17 -12.49
CA VAL A 76 13.37 -0.74 -13.73
C VAL A 76 13.64 0.17 -14.93
N ASP A 77 13.52 1.48 -14.75
CA ASP A 77 13.82 2.48 -15.79
C ASP A 77 15.29 2.47 -16.22
N ALA A 78 16.21 2.27 -15.27
CA ALA A 78 17.64 2.14 -15.56
C ALA A 78 17.94 0.90 -16.43
N ILE A 79 17.18 -0.19 -16.26
CA ILE A 79 17.29 -1.37 -17.13
C ILE A 79 16.66 -1.09 -18.49
N LEU A 80 15.46 -0.50 -18.52
CA LEU A 80 14.78 -0.09 -19.75
C LEU A 80 15.66 0.80 -20.63
N SER A 81 16.44 1.68 -20.02
CA SER A 81 17.38 2.59 -20.71
C SER A 81 18.57 1.86 -21.35
N LYS A 82 18.93 0.67 -20.85
CA LYS A 82 19.99 -0.18 -21.42
C LYS A 82 19.49 -1.08 -22.55
N LEU A 83 18.17 -1.26 -22.67
CA LEU A 83 17.54 -2.05 -23.72
C LEU A 83 17.36 -1.19 -24.99
N VAL A 84 18.34 -1.29 -25.90
CA VAL A 84 18.41 -0.47 -27.13
C VAL A 84 17.44 -1.01 -28.18
N ASN A 85 17.37 -2.34 -28.35
CA ASN A 85 16.53 -2.98 -29.35
C ASN A 85 15.23 -3.53 -28.74
N ALA A 86 14.18 -3.63 -29.55
CA ALA A 86 12.88 -4.14 -29.13
C ALA A 86 12.92 -5.63 -28.70
N GLY A 87 13.90 -6.38 -29.17
CA GLY A 87 14.11 -7.79 -28.81
C GLY A 87 15.05 -8.00 -27.61
N ASP A 88 15.68 -6.95 -27.08
CA ASP A 88 16.57 -7.08 -25.94
C ASP A 88 15.75 -7.44 -24.70
N LYS A 89 16.26 -8.39 -23.91
CA LYS A 89 15.65 -8.84 -22.66
C LYS A 89 16.63 -8.61 -21.52
N ALA A 90 16.11 -8.23 -20.36
CA ALA A 90 16.92 -8.09 -19.16
C ALA A 90 16.20 -8.65 -17.93
N PRO A 91 16.94 -9.27 -17.00
CA PRO A 91 16.37 -9.75 -15.74
C PRO A 91 15.93 -8.56 -14.87
N LEU A 92 14.83 -8.73 -14.13
CA LEU A 92 14.41 -7.78 -13.12
C LEU A 92 15.34 -7.90 -11.89
N PRO A 93 15.71 -6.80 -11.22
CA PRO A 93 16.54 -6.88 -10.02
C PRO A 93 15.81 -7.64 -8.91
N PRO A 94 16.52 -8.51 -8.15
CA PRO A 94 15.92 -9.26 -7.05
C PRO A 94 15.21 -8.37 -6.02
N GLU A 95 15.75 -7.19 -5.76
CA GLU A 95 15.18 -6.20 -4.84
C GLU A 95 13.79 -5.71 -5.30
N VAL A 96 13.59 -5.49 -6.60
CA VAL A 96 12.30 -5.07 -7.15
C VAL A 96 11.29 -6.20 -7.08
N ILE A 97 11.72 -7.44 -7.37
CA ILE A 97 10.87 -8.63 -7.24
C ILE A 97 10.39 -8.78 -5.79
N GLN A 98 11.31 -8.67 -4.83
CA GLN A 98 10.99 -8.79 -3.42
C GLN A 98 10.04 -7.68 -2.97
N TYR A 99 10.30 -6.44 -3.37
CA TYR A 99 9.44 -5.32 -3.07
C TYR A 99 8.00 -5.50 -3.58
N LEU A 100 7.84 -5.93 -4.84
CA LEU A 100 6.53 -6.19 -5.43
C LEU A 100 5.76 -7.28 -4.67
N LYS A 101 6.47 -8.30 -4.15
CA LYS A 101 5.88 -9.37 -3.33
C LYS A 101 5.43 -8.86 -1.97
N ASP A 102 6.33 -8.20 -1.25
CA ASP A 102 6.08 -7.76 0.13
C ASP A 102 4.93 -6.76 0.18
N HIS A 103 4.82 -5.89 -0.82
CA HIS A 103 3.76 -4.87 -0.90
C HIS A 103 2.52 -5.30 -1.69
N ASN A 104 2.47 -6.56 -2.15
CA ASN A 104 1.35 -7.14 -2.91
C ASN A 104 0.94 -6.27 -4.12
N ILE A 105 1.92 -5.77 -4.87
CA ILE A 105 1.67 -4.94 -6.04
C ILE A 105 1.42 -5.86 -7.24
N ALA A 106 0.21 -5.79 -7.78
CA ALA A 106 -0.18 -6.58 -8.94
C ALA A 106 0.28 -5.92 -10.25
N VAL A 107 0.85 -6.71 -11.15
CA VAL A 107 1.25 -6.29 -12.50
C VAL A 107 0.30 -6.94 -13.49
N GLY A 108 -0.42 -6.13 -14.28
CA GLY A 108 -1.43 -6.64 -15.22
C GLY A 108 -2.55 -7.47 -14.56
N GLY A 109 -2.86 -7.21 -13.28
CA GLY A 109 -3.85 -7.96 -12.52
C GLY A 109 -3.37 -9.32 -11.99
N LYS A 110 -2.08 -9.64 -12.12
CA LYS A 110 -1.46 -10.88 -11.61
C LYS A 110 -0.41 -10.57 -10.54
N SER A 111 -0.12 -11.57 -9.70
CA SER A 111 1.04 -11.50 -8.80
C SER A 111 2.32 -11.41 -9.62
N ILE A 112 3.40 -10.84 -9.07
CA ILE A 112 4.68 -10.77 -9.78
C ILE A 112 5.22 -12.17 -10.12
N ASP A 113 4.99 -13.17 -9.27
CA ASP A 113 5.40 -14.55 -9.56
C ASP A 113 4.65 -15.15 -10.75
N ASP A 114 3.33 -14.93 -10.82
CA ASP A 114 2.52 -15.41 -11.93
C ASP A 114 2.82 -14.62 -13.21
N TYR A 115 3.11 -13.32 -13.07
CA TYR A 115 3.51 -12.47 -14.18
C TYR A 115 4.86 -12.91 -14.75
N LEU A 116 5.86 -13.17 -13.92
CA LEU A 116 7.17 -13.67 -14.34
C LEU A 116 7.05 -15.04 -15.00
N LYS A 117 6.24 -15.96 -14.46
CA LYS A 117 5.99 -17.27 -15.07
C LYS A 117 5.29 -17.17 -16.44
N ALA A 118 4.23 -16.37 -16.53
CA ALA A 118 3.49 -16.19 -17.79
C ALA A 118 4.33 -15.51 -18.87
N ASN A 119 5.24 -14.63 -18.47
CA ASN A 119 6.14 -13.90 -19.36
C ASN A 119 7.48 -14.59 -19.57
N ASN A 120 7.62 -15.81 -19.07
CA ASN A 120 8.76 -16.68 -19.33
C ASN A 120 8.34 -17.82 -20.29
N PRO A 121 8.14 -17.53 -21.60
CA PRO A 121 7.61 -18.46 -22.58
C PRO A 121 8.49 -19.69 -22.81
N ALA A 122 9.74 -19.69 -22.34
CA ALA A 122 10.63 -20.83 -22.46
C ALA A 122 10.37 -21.91 -21.40
N LEU A 123 9.71 -21.60 -20.28
CA LEU A 123 9.41 -22.56 -19.20
C LEU A 123 8.78 -23.88 -19.69
N PRO A 124 7.69 -23.88 -20.48
CA PRO A 124 7.10 -25.14 -20.97
C PRO A 124 8.05 -25.93 -21.87
N PHE A 125 8.88 -25.25 -22.67
CA PHE A 125 9.88 -25.88 -23.52
C PHE A 125 11.05 -26.43 -22.70
N LEU A 126 11.42 -25.73 -21.62
CA LEU A 126 12.48 -26.12 -20.68
C LEU A 126 12.07 -27.35 -19.87
N ASP A 127 10.84 -27.36 -19.35
CA ASP A 127 10.28 -28.50 -18.63
C ASP A 127 10.17 -29.71 -19.55
N LYS A 128 9.70 -29.52 -20.79
CA LYS A 128 9.65 -30.57 -21.81
C LYS A 128 11.05 -31.10 -22.14
N LEU A 129 12.03 -30.23 -22.36
CA LEU A 129 13.40 -30.65 -22.67
C LEU A 129 14.01 -31.42 -21.48
N ARG A 130 13.79 -30.97 -20.25
CA ARG A 130 14.24 -31.67 -19.03
C ARG A 130 13.57 -33.04 -18.87
N GLU A 131 12.28 -33.15 -19.16
CA GLU A 131 11.57 -34.43 -19.16
C GLU A 131 12.16 -35.38 -20.20
N LYS A 132 12.49 -34.87 -21.40
CA LYS A 132 13.12 -35.64 -22.48
C LYS A 132 14.54 -36.07 -22.15
N ILE A 133 15.32 -35.21 -21.51
CA ILE A 133 16.65 -35.55 -20.95
C ILE A 133 16.55 -36.68 -19.93
N ALA A 134 15.51 -36.67 -19.08
CA ALA A 134 15.29 -37.73 -18.09
C ALA A 134 14.85 -39.06 -18.74
N GLN A 135 14.13 -39.00 -19.86
CA GLN A 135 13.73 -40.17 -20.66
C GLN A 135 14.85 -40.69 -21.58
N ALA A 136 15.86 -39.87 -21.87
CA ALA A 136 16.97 -40.24 -22.73
C ALA A 136 17.88 -41.26 -22.04
N GLY A 137 18.09 -42.41 -22.68
CA GLY A 137 19.08 -43.41 -22.26
C GLY A 137 20.53 -42.97 -22.53
N PRO A 138 21.51 -43.85 -22.32
CA PRO A 138 22.93 -43.56 -22.55
C PRO A 138 23.26 -43.11 -23.98
N GLU A 139 22.45 -43.55 -24.96
CA GLU A 139 22.63 -43.22 -26.38
C GLU A 139 21.94 -41.90 -26.80
N GLY A 140 21.33 -41.17 -25.86
CA GLY A 140 20.65 -39.92 -26.16
C GLY A 140 19.24 -40.08 -26.71
N MET A 141 18.71 -39.03 -27.34
CA MET A 141 17.36 -39.00 -27.90
C MET A 141 17.31 -38.21 -29.21
N ARG A 142 16.42 -38.61 -30.12
CA ARG A 142 16.17 -37.90 -31.38
C ARG A 142 15.47 -36.57 -31.13
N SER A 143 15.84 -35.55 -31.91
CA SER A 143 15.26 -34.20 -31.82
C SER A 143 13.79 -34.12 -32.22
N ASP A 144 13.27 -35.11 -32.96
CA ASP A 144 11.86 -35.16 -33.39
C ASP A 144 10.87 -35.05 -32.22
N SER A 145 11.20 -35.66 -31.08
CA SER A 145 10.37 -35.65 -29.87
C SER A 145 10.34 -34.32 -29.10
N TRP A 146 11.25 -33.39 -29.42
CA TRP A 146 11.37 -32.07 -28.80
C TRP A 146 11.69 -30.95 -29.82
N GLN A 147 11.30 -31.17 -31.08
CA GLN A 147 11.59 -30.26 -32.19
C GLN A 147 10.97 -28.87 -31.99
N ASP A 148 9.87 -28.78 -31.24
CA ASP A 148 9.23 -27.53 -30.83
C ASP A 148 10.13 -26.66 -29.95
N VAL A 149 11.01 -27.25 -29.12
CA VAL A 149 12.00 -26.48 -28.34
C VAL A 149 13.07 -25.90 -29.26
N VAL A 150 13.53 -26.68 -30.24
CA VAL A 150 14.52 -26.21 -31.25
C VAL A 150 13.92 -25.08 -32.08
N SER A 151 12.70 -25.28 -32.59
CA SER A 151 11.96 -24.26 -33.34
C SER A 151 11.71 -23.00 -32.50
N TYR A 152 11.34 -23.16 -31.23
CA TYR A 152 11.19 -22.04 -30.31
C TYR A 152 12.50 -21.25 -30.16
N MET A 153 13.62 -21.93 -29.92
CA MET A 153 14.93 -21.29 -29.81
C MET A 153 15.32 -20.53 -31.08
N ASP A 154 15.08 -21.11 -32.24
CA ASP A 154 15.42 -20.50 -33.53
C ASP A 154 14.52 -19.30 -33.88
N GLU A 155 13.21 -19.41 -33.64
CA GLU A 155 12.24 -18.32 -33.85
C GLU A 155 12.51 -17.14 -32.92
N HIS A 156 12.95 -17.40 -31.69
CA HIS A 156 13.23 -16.39 -30.68
C HIS A 156 14.70 -15.91 -30.72
N GLY A 157 15.49 -16.37 -31.69
CA GLY A 157 16.88 -15.95 -31.89
C GLY A 157 17.83 -16.37 -30.78
N ILE A 158 17.48 -17.41 -30.01
CA ILE A 158 18.31 -17.99 -28.94
C ILE A 158 19.40 -18.81 -29.61
N LYS A 159 20.66 -18.40 -29.41
CA LYS A 159 21.82 -19.03 -30.04
C LYS A 159 22.52 -19.98 -29.09
N VAL A 160 22.85 -21.16 -29.57
CA VAL A 160 23.70 -22.14 -28.87
C VAL A 160 25.10 -22.04 -29.49
N ASP A 161 26.10 -21.71 -28.68
CA ASP A 161 27.49 -21.47 -29.11
C ASP A 161 27.62 -20.50 -30.30
N GLY A 162 26.75 -19.49 -30.34
CA GLY A 162 26.73 -18.45 -31.38
C GLY A 162 26.04 -18.87 -32.69
N GLN A 163 25.53 -20.09 -32.78
CA GLN A 163 24.77 -20.62 -33.92
C GLN A 163 23.29 -20.77 -33.59
N LYS A 164 22.43 -20.92 -34.59
CA LYS A 164 21.03 -21.32 -34.37
C LYS A 164 21.01 -22.72 -33.72
N CYS A 165 19.98 -23.02 -32.94
CA CYS A 165 19.86 -24.30 -32.24
C CYS A 165 19.81 -25.46 -33.24
N ALA A 166 19.07 -25.32 -34.36
CA ALA A 166 19.10 -26.32 -35.43
C ALA A 166 20.51 -26.49 -36.03
N ASP A 167 21.19 -25.40 -36.38
CA ASP A 167 22.53 -25.44 -36.97
C ASP A 167 23.55 -26.10 -36.03
N TYR A 168 23.46 -25.78 -34.74
CA TYR A 168 24.26 -26.41 -33.68
C TYR A 168 24.04 -27.92 -33.64
N ILE A 169 22.78 -28.37 -33.60
CA ILE A 169 22.42 -29.79 -33.60
C ILE A 169 22.96 -30.49 -34.87
N TRP A 170 22.81 -29.88 -36.04
CA TRP A 170 23.32 -30.43 -37.30
C TRP A 170 24.85 -30.55 -37.35
N GLY A 171 25.55 -29.68 -36.62
CA GLY A 171 27.01 -29.66 -36.51
C GLY A 171 27.59 -30.62 -35.47
N LEU A 172 26.76 -31.26 -34.64
CA LEU A 172 27.23 -32.19 -33.61
C LEU A 172 27.93 -33.41 -34.23
N PRO A 173 29.02 -33.91 -33.61
CA PRO A 173 29.76 -35.06 -34.12
C PRO A 173 28.92 -36.34 -34.18
N GLU A 174 27.98 -36.53 -33.25
CA GLU A 174 27.02 -37.64 -33.29
C GLU A 174 25.95 -37.53 -34.39
N VAL A 175 25.60 -36.31 -34.81
CA VAL A 175 24.58 -36.08 -35.84
C VAL A 175 25.20 -36.14 -37.23
N GLY A 176 26.42 -35.61 -37.40
CA GLY A 176 27.21 -35.75 -38.62
C GLY A 176 26.49 -35.33 -39.90
N GLN A 177 25.64 -34.30 -39.81
CA GLN A 177 24.74 -33.86 -40.89
C GLN A 177 23.83 -34.95 -41.46
N ARG A 178 23.43 -35.92 -40.65
CA ARG A 178 22.48 -36.98 -41.03
C ARG A 178 21.18 -36.80 -40.26
N SER A 179 20.06 -36.91 -40.98
CA SER A 179 18.75 -36.93 -40.33
C SER A 179 18.61 -38.14 -39.41
N TYR A 180 17.78 -38.00 -38.38
CA TYR A 180 17.34 -39.08 -37.49
C TYR A 180 18.42 -39.67 -36.56
N GLN A 181 19.51 -38.94 -36.31
CA GLN A 181 20.49 -39.32 -35.30
C GLN A 181 20.04 -38.94 -33.89
N ASN A 182 20.55 -39.67 -32.91
CA ASN A 182 20.35 -39.34 -31.50
C ASN A 182 21.29 -38.20 -31.09
N ILE A 183 20.80 -37.31 -30.25
CA ILE A 183 21.59 -36.26 -29.61
C ILE A 183 21.92 -36.74 -28.20
N SER A 184 23.20 -36.71 -27.83
CA SER A 184 23.65 -37.14 -26.51
C SER A 184 23.02 -36.30 -25.41
N ARG A 185 22.93 -36.89 -24.22
CA ARG A 185 22.37 -36.22 -23.05
C ARG A 185 23.13 -34.94 -22.69
N GLU A 186 24.44 -34.91 -22.90
CA GLU A 186 25.29 -33.76 -22.62
C GLU A 186 24.95 -32.56 -23.52
N HIS A 187 24.82 -32.77 -24.83
CA HIS A 187 24.41 -31.69 -25.74
C HIS A 187 22.96 -31.25 -25.49
N MET A 188 22.06 -32.16 -25.13
CA MET A 188 20.70 -31.78 -24.72
C MET A 188 20.72 -30.92 -23.45
N GLN A 189 21.58 -31.26 -22.47
CA GLN A 189 21.73 -30.48 -21.24
C GLN A 189 22.31 -29.09 -21.52
N HIS A 190 23.31 -28.97 -22.40
CA HIS A 190 23.85 -27.68 -22.83
C HIS A 190 22.78 -26.79 -23.46
N ILE A 191 21.95 -27.34 -24.34
CA ILE A 191 20.82 -26.61 -24.95
C ILE A 191 19.82 -26.17 -23.87
N ALA A 192 19.55 -27.03 -22.88
CA ALA A 192 18.70 -26.68 -21.76
C ALA A 192 19.29 -25.54 -20.91
N ASP A 193 20.60 -25.56 -20.64
CA ASP A 193 21.28 -24.53 -19.86
C ASP A 193 21.27 -23.18 -20.59
N VAL A 194 21.53 -23.18 -21.90
CA VAL A 194 21.38 -21.98 -22.76
C VAL A 194 19.93 -21.46 -22.75
N LEU A 195 18.95 -22.36 -22.78
CA LEU A 195 17.54 -21.98 -22.69
C LEU A 195 17.19 -21.42 -21.30
N VAL A 196 17.79 -21.92 -20.21
CA VAL A 196 17.64 -21.33 -18.86
C VAL A 196 18.17 -19.90 -18.87
N GLU A 197 19.37 -19.68 -19.41
CA GLU A 197 20.00 -18.36 -19.44
C GLU A 197 19.20 -17.35 -20.30
N ALA A 198 18.70 -17.78 -21.45
CA ALA A 198 17.94 -16.94 -22.37
C ALA A 198 16.50 -16.63 -21.89
N SER A 199 15.97 -17.46 -20.99
CA SER A 199 14.61 -17.37 -20.49
C SER A 199 14.45 -16.45 -19.27
N GLY A 200 15.55 -16.04 -18.64
CA GLY A 200 15.53 -15.19 -17.44
C GLY A 200 15.21 -13.71 -17.66
N GLY A 201 14.97 -13.25 -18.89
CA GLY A 201 14.85 -11.83 -19.21
C GLY A 201 13.44 -11.37 -19.58
N LEU A 202 13.05 -10.20 -19.09
CA LEU A 202 11.84 -9.48 -19.49
C LEU A 202 12.14 -8.51 -20.64
N GLY A 203 11.24 -8.42 -21.60
CA GLY A 203 11.30 -7.47 -22.70
C GLY A 203 10.85 -6.06 -22.29
N LYS A 204 11.12 -5.07 -23.15
CA LYS A 204 10.80 -3.66 -22.91
C LYS A 204 9.32 -3.40 -22.57
N GLY A 205 8.39 -4.07 -23.23
CA GLY A 205 6.95 -3.94 -22.94
C GLY A 205 6.60 -4.41 -21.52
N GLN A 206 7.14 -5.55 -21.11
CA GLN A 206 6.87 -6.13 -19.79
C GLN A 206 7.50 -5.30 -18.66
N LEU A 207 8.72 -4.80 -18.86
CA LEU A 207 9.36 -3.90 -17.92
C LEU A 207 8.61 -2.55 -17.81
N ASN A 208 8.03 -2.04 -18.90
CA ASN A 208 7.17 -0.86 -18.86
C ASN A 208 5.87 -1.13 -18.08
N GLU A 209 5.28 -2.32 -18.19
CA GLU A 209 4.10 -2.69 -17.38
C GLU A 209 4.43 -2.74 -15.88
N ILE A 210 5.57 -3.32 -15.52
CA ILE A 210 6.05 -3.36 -14.12
C ILE A 210 6.31 -1.94 -13.61
N LYS A 211 7.01 -1.12 -14.40
CA LYS A 211 7.22 0.30 -14.08
C LYS A 211 5.90 1.03 -13.87
N GLY A 212 4.94 0.86 -14.78
CA GLY A 212 3.61 1.48 -14.67
C GLY A 212 2.84 1.05 -13.42
N ALA A 213 2.96 -0.21 -13.00
CA ALA A 213 2.36 -0.70 -11.76
C ALA A 213 2.99 -0.03 -10.52
N LEU A 214 4.32 0.11 -10.50
CA LEU A 214 5.06 0.77 -9.41
C LEU A 214 4.76 2.28 -9.34
N GLU A 215 4.72 2.97 -10.49
CA GLU A 215 4.35 4.39 -10.57
C GLU A 215 2.90 4.62 -10.14
N THR A 216 1.99 3.71 -10.51
CA THR A 216 0.60 3.75 -10.06
C THR A 216 0.50 3.59 -8.54
N ASP A 217 1.26 2.67 -7.94
CA ASP A 217 1.30 2.50 -6.49
C ASP A 217 1.86 3.73 -5.77
N SER A 218 2.97 4.28 -6.29
CA SER A 218 3.60 5.51 -5.81
C SER A 218 2.62 6.71 -5.85
N GLY A 219 1.93 6.90 -6.98
CA GLY A 219 0.92 7.95 -7.15
C GLY A 219 -0.21 7.83 -6.14
N ARG A 220 -0.80 6.63 -6.01
CA ARG A 220 -1.86 6.38 -5.02
C ARG A 220 -1.43 6.67 -3.58
N CYS A 221 -0.18 6.31 -3.23
CA CYS A 221 0.35 6.59 -1.90
C CYS A 221 0.61 8.09 -1.69
N SER A 222 1.11 8.80 -2.70
CA SER A 222 1.33 10.25 -2.66
C SER A 222 0.02 11.03 -2.54
N ASP A 223 -1.03 10.59 -3.23
CA ASP A 223 -2.38 11.16 -3.12
C ASP A 223 -2.92 10.99 -1.69
N PHE A 224 -2.74 9.81 -1.11
CA PHE A 224 -3.12 9.55 0.29
C PHE A 224 -2.38 10.47 1.26
N VAL A 225 -1.06 10.65 1.09
CA VAL A 225 -0.25 11.54 1.94
C VAL A 225 -0.78 12.97 1.89
N THR A 226 -1.05 13.47 0.68
CA THR A 226 -1.63 14.80 0.47
C THR A 226 -2.98 14.94 1.17
N GLN A 227 -3.85 13.94 1.04
CA GLN A 227 -5.15 13.91 1.71
C GLN A 227 -5.02 13.85 3.25
N ALA A 228 -4.09 13.03 3.75
CA ALA A 228 -3.85 12.88 5.18
C ALA A 228 -3.34 14.19 5.80
N GLN A 229 -2.45 14.90 5.11
CA GLN A 229 -1.94 16.20 5.54
C GLN A 229 -3.07 17.23 5.71
N LEU A 230 -3.99 17.31 4.74
CA LEU A 230 -5.17 18.19 4.84
C LEU A 230 -6.09 17.81 6.00
N GLN A 231 -6.33 16.52 6.21
CA GLN A 231 -7.16 16.04 7.32
C GLN A 231 -6.53 16.37 8.67
N ILE A 232 -5.22 16.21 8.80
CA ILE A 232 -4.46 16.59 10.01
C ILE A 232 -4.59 18.08 10.29
N GLN A 233 -4.43 18.94 9.26
CA GLN A 233 -4.62 20.39 9.41
C GLN A 233 -6.03 20.73 9.92
N LYS A 234 -7.06 20.08 9.38
CA LYS A 234 -8.45 20.25 9.83
C LYS A 234 -8.63 19.81 11.29
N THR A 235 -8.04 18.68 11.68
CA THR A 235 -8.08 18.20 13.08
C THR A 235 -7.37 19.18 14.02
N MET A 236 -6.22 19.73 13.62
CA MET A 236 -5.49 20.75 14.39
C MET A 236 -6.27 22.05 14.54
N GLN A 237 -6.97 22.48 13.48
CA GLN A 237 -7.88 23.64 13.57
C GLN A 237 -9.01 23.39 14.56
N SER A 238 -9.67 22.22 14.51
CA SER A 238 -10.70 21.85 15.48
C SER A 238 -10.18 21.78 16.91
N TYR A 239 -8.96 21.25 17.11
CA TYR A 239 -8.28 21.22 18.40
C TYR A 239 -8.07 22.65 18.94
N ASN A 240 -7.57 23.57 18.12
CA ASN A 240 -7.38 24.97 18.51
C ASN A 240 -8.70 25.67 18.85
N VAL A 241 -9.80 25.33 18.16
CA VAL A 241 -11.15 25.83 18.51
C VAL A 241 -11.57 25.33 19.90
N CYS A 242 -11.37 24.05 20.22
CA CYS A 242 -11.64 23.52 21.56
C CYS A 242 -10.83 24.23 22.63
N VAL A 243 -9.53 24.49 22.40
CA VAL A 243 -8.68 25.26 23.33
C VAL A 243 -9.25 26.66 23.57
N SER A 244 -9.65 27.37 22.51
CA SER A 244 -10.25 28.71 22.62
C SER A 244 -11.56 28.70 23.43
N LEU A 245 -12.41 27.69 23.20
CA LEU A 245 -13.66 27.51 23.94
C LEU A 245 -13.42 27.18 25.42
N ILE A 246 -12.42 26.34 25.74
CA ILE A 246 -12.02 26.05 27.13
C ILE A 246 -11.54 27.33 27.81
N ASN A 247 -10.65 28.09 27.17
CA ASN A 247 -10.14 29.35 27.73
C ASN A 247 -11.28 30.36 27.98
N SER A 248 -12.26 30.42 27.07
CA SER A 248 -13.43 31.27 27.20
C SER A 248 -14.31 30.85 28.40
N MET A 249 -14.56 29.55 28.57
CA MET A 249 -15.32 29.02 29.71
C MET A 249 -14.58 29.21 31.04
N GLN A 250 -13.27 29.01 31.08
CA GLN A 250 -12.45 29.27 32.26
C GLN A 250 -12.50 30.75 32.67
N SER A 251 -12.46 31.66 31.69
CA SER A 251 -12.58 33.10 31.95
C SER A 251 -13.95 33.47 32.51
N LEU A 252 -15.02 32.90 31.96
CA LEU A 252 -16.38 33.09 32.48
C LEU A 252 -16.54 32.52 33.90
N LEU A 253 -15.99 31.33 34.17
CA LEU A 253 -15.95 30.76 35.52
C LEU A 253 -15.24 31.70 36.52
N ALA A 254 -14.09 32.25 36.12
CA ALA A 254 -13.34 33.17 36.96
C ALA A 254 -14.13 34.46 37.24
N GLU A 255 -14.82 35.01 36.23
CA GLU A 255 -15.65 36.20 36.37
C GLU A 255 -16.88 35.96 37.26
N MET A 256 -17.55 34.82 37.10
CA MET A 256 -18.66 34.41 37.98
C MET A 256 -18.19 34.25 39.43
N ASN A 257 -17.07 33.57 39.66
CA ASN A 257 -16.49 33.41 41.00
C ASN A 257 -16.13 34.76 41.62
N LYS A 258 -15.58 35.69 40.83
CA LYS A 258 -15.29 37.05 41.26
C LYS A 258 -16.56 37.81 41.63
N SER A 259 -17.59 37.76 40.81
CA SER A 259 -18.89 38.41 41.07
C SER A 259 -19.55 37.91 42.36
N ILE A 260 -19.54 36.59 42.59
CA ILE A 260 -20.04 35.99 43.83
C ILE A 260 -19.21 36.47 45.02
N SER A 261 -17.87 36.43 44.93
CA SER A 261 -16.99 36.87 46.01
C SER A 261 -17.14 38.36 46.36
N GLN A 262 -17.49 39.20 45.39
CA GLN A 262 -17.74 40.63 45.59
C GLN A 262 -19.10 40.89 46.25
N ASN A 263 -20.11 40.06 46.01
CA ASN A 263 -21.44 40.17 46.62
C ASN A 263 -21.52 39.60 48.05
N ILE A 264 -20.52 38.82 48.47
CA ILE A 264 -20.44 38.24 49.83
C ILE A 264 -19.69 39.19 50.81
N ARG A 265 -19.07 40.27 50.32
CA ARG A 265 -18.53 41.35 51.16
C ARG A 265 -19.60 42.39 51.48
#